data_AF-A0A850U7P2-F1
#
_entry.id   AF-A0A850U7P2-F1
#
_cell.length_a   1.000
_cell.length_b   1.000
_cell.length_c   1.000
_cell.angle_alpha   90.00
_cell.angle_beta   90.00
_cell.angle_gamma   90.00
#
_symmetry.space_group_name_H-M   'P 1'
#
loop_
_entity.id
_entity.type
_entity.pdbx_description
1 polymer ?
#
loop_
_entity_poly.entity_id
_entity_poly.type
_entity_poly.pdbx_seq_one_letter_code
_entity_poly.pdbx_strand_id
1 'polypeptide(L)'
;QLLGNQDHIKVELEKLKKTYDSQQQKLEERVIAMGKELQEARGAIGDTQHKLAQQSAVLLTSQSQLQEVEAENSQLQLRLKKLNEEYRSRLAQYIKDVADYMDSKSSNVTGPSKAPADHAHMKRFVDSMLKEIRASYKSREEQLAGAARGYKKRMKNLVKKHENLLIAYGLQREQIRSLGSSTTDCGPAELHFSITDPELLTNTTRELNRLREEKAKLEMQLHELQKVVAGLLAFWGGETGAVGRLGEEGWAEVRKQLREFTHTTQEDLEQERSQLLTRAVMAEEQVSELQEYIDKHLAR
;
A
#
# COMPACT_ATOMS: atom_id res chain seq x y z
N GLN A 1 -21.93 40.83 -83.64
CA GLN A 1 -21.24 41.14 -82.37
C GLN A 1 -21.99 40.65 -81.11
N LEU A 2 -23.10 39.90 -81.22
CA LEU A 2 -23.91 39.49 -80.05
C LEU A 2 -23.36 38.25 -79.29
N LEU A 3 -22.65 37.34 -79.96
CA LEU A 3 -22.12 36.11 -79.34
C LEU A 3 -20.98 36.38 -78.33
N GLY A 4 -20.11 37.36 -78.59
CA GLY A 4 -19.00 37.71 -77.67
C GLY A 4 -19.47 38.24 -76.31
N ASN A 5 -20.63 38.91 -76.27
CA ASN A 5 -21.22 39.39 -75.01
C ASN A 5 -21.84 38.24 -74.20
N GLN A 6 -22.39 37.23 -74.86
CA GLN A 6 -23.00 36.08 -74.19
C GLN A 6 -21.95 35.22 -73.48
N ASP A 7 -20.78 35.02 -74.09
CA ASP A 7 -19.69 34.26 -73.48
C ASP A 7 -19.01 35.05 -72.36
N HIS A 8 -18.90 36.38 -72.48
CA HIS A 8 -18.41 37.22 -71.39
C HIS A 8 -19.33 37.16 -70.16
N ILE A 9 -20.66 37.24 -70.35
CA ILE A 9 -21.64 37.12 -69.27
C ILE A 9 -21.57 35.74 -68.59
N LYS A 10 -21.37 34.66 -69.35
CA LYS A 10 -21.18 33.31 -68.79
C LYS A 10 -19.94 33.24 -67.89
N VAL A 11 -18.81 33.80 -68.34
CA VAL A 11 -17.57 33.81 -67.57
C VAL A 11 -17.72 34.58 -66.27
N GLU A 12 -18.38 35.74 -66.29
CA GLU A 12 -18.64 36.53 -65.08
C GLU A 12 -19.61 35.82 -64.11
N LEU A 13 -20.64 35.13 -64.63
CA LEU A 13 -21.52 34.27 -63.82
C LEU A 13 -20.75 33.10 -63.19
N GLU A 14 -19.84 32.47 -63.93
CA GLU A 14 -19.01 31.39 -63.43
C GLU A 14 -18.09 31.86 -62.29
N LYS A 15 -17.50 33.06 -62.43
CA LYS A 15 -16.70 33.70 -61.38
C LYS A 15 -17.54 34.01 -60.15
N LEU A 16 -18.73 34.59 -60.33
CA LEU A 16 -19.65 34.92 -59.24
C LEU A 16 -20.12 33.67 -58.50
N LYS A 17 -20.40 32.59 -59.23
CA LYS A 17 -20.76 31.29 -58.64
C LYS A 17 -19.60 30.75 -57.79
N LYS A 18 -18.37 30.75 -58.33
CA LYS A 18 -17.18 30.29 -57.59
C LYS A 18 -16.91 31.12 -56.33
N THR A 19 -17.08 32.45 -56.38
CA THR A 19 -16.90 33.29 -55.20
C THR A 19 -17.98 33.03 -54.15
N TYR A 20 -19.23 32.84 -54.58
CA TYR A 20 -20.33 32.46 -53.69
C TYR A 20 -20.08 31.09 -53.05
N ASP A 21 -19.73 30.08 -53.82
CA ASP A 21 -19.44 28.73 -53.31
C ASP A 21 -18.27 28.75 -52.31
N SER A 22 -17.22 29.54 -52.58
CA SER A 22 -16.10 29.72 -51.64
C SER A 22 -16.51 30.42 -50.34
N GLN A 23 -17.37 31.44 -50.43
CA GLN A 23 -17.90 32.12 -49.25
C GLN A 23 -18.81 31.19 -48.44
N GLN A 24 -19.66 30.41 -49.10
CA GLN A 24 -20.54 29.43 -48.50
C GLN A 24 -19.73 28.36 -47.75
N GLN A 25 -18.69 27.80 -48.38
CA GLN A 25 -17.81 26.82 -47.75
C GLN A 25 -17.09 27.40 -46.52
N LYS A 26 -16.59 28.64 -46.59
CA LYS A 26 -15.97 29.31 -45.44
C LYS A 26 -16.94 29.52 -44.28
N LEU A 27 -18.20 29.82 -44.56
CA LEU A 27 -19.24 29.94 -43.54
C LEU A 27 -19.55 28.59 -42.89
N GLU A 28 -19.67 27.53 -43.70
CA GLU A 28 -19.88 26.17 -43.20
C GLU A 28 -18.73 25.69 -42.31
N GLU A 29 -17.48 25.89 -42.75
CA GLU A 29 -16.29 25.59 -41.96
C GLU A 29 -16.27 26.35 -40.63
N ARG A 30 -16.65 27.64 -40.64
CA ARG A 30 -16.72 28.45 -39.42
C ARG A 30 -17.82 28.00 -38.47
N VAL A 31 -18.98 27.59 -38.99
CA VAL A 31 -20.08 27.03 -38.19
C VAL A 31 -19.64 25.72 -37.54
N ILE A 32 -18.95 24.86 -38.28
CA ILE A 32 -18.39 23.60 -37.75
C ILE A 32 -17.35 23.88 -36.67
N ALA A 33 -16.44 24.85 -36.89
CA ALA A 33 -15.43 25.23 -35.90
C ALA A 33 -16.07 25.75 -34.60
N MET A 34 -17.00 26.71 -34.70
CA MET A 34 -17.73 27.22 -33.52
C MET A 34 -18.55 26.13 -32.83
N GLY A 35 -19.11 25.17 -33.58
CA GLY A 35 -19.81 24.01 -33.02
C GLY A 35 -18.90 23.12 -32.17
N LYS A 36 -17.67 22.87 -32.65
CA LYS A 36 -16.65 22.12 -31.89
C LYS A 36 -16.23 22.86 -30.63
N GLU A 37 -15.90 24.15 -30.74
CA GLU A 37 -15.52 24.98 -29.59
C GLU A 37 -16.63 25.03 -28.52
N LEU A 38 -17.90 25.17 -28.93
CA LEU A 38 -19.03 25.13 -28.01
C LEU A 38 -19.19 23.78 -27.32
N GLN A 39 -18.97 22.68 -28.04
CA GLN A 39 -19.05 21.34 -27.46
C GLN A 39 -17.91 21.10 -26.46
N GLU A 40 -16.69 21.53 -26.78
CA GLU A 40 -15.53 21.46 -25.88
C GLU A 40 -15.74 22.33 -24.63
N ALA A 41 -16.23 23.56 -24.79
CA ALA A 41 -16.55 24.44 -23.66
C ALA A 41 -17.63 23.83 -22.75
N ARG A 42 -18.68 23.22 -23.32
CA ARG A 42 -19.71 22.50 -22.55
C ARG A 42 -19.13 21.30 -21.81
N GLY A 43 -18.24 20.53 -22.44
CA GLY A 43 -17.51 19.44 -21.80
C GLY A 43 -16.72 19.92 -20.58
N ALA A 44 -15.93 20.99 -20.75
CA ALA A 44 -15.16 21.58 -19.66
C ALA A 44 -16.03 22.11 -18.51
N ILE A 45 -17.20 22.69 -18.81
CA ILE A 45 -18.18 23.11 -17.80
C ILE A 45 -18.73 21.88 -17.05
N GLY A 46 -19.08 20.80 -17.76
CA GLY A 46 -19.53 19.55 -17.12
C GLY A 46 -18.47 18.96 -16.19
N ASP A 47 -17.22 18.92 -16.64
CA ASP A 47 -16.10 18.40 -15.85
C ASP A 47 -15.84 19.25 -14.59
N THR A 48 -15.91 20.57 -14.70
CA THR A 48 -15.74 21.48 -13.56
C THR A 48 -16.91 21.35 -12.57
N GLN A 49 -18.15 21.23 -13.05
CA GLN A 49 -19.32 20.98 -12.20
C GLN A 49 -19.21 19.64 -11.47
N HIS A 50 -18.76 18.58 -12.15
CA HIS A 50 -18.59 17.27 -11.52
C HIS A 50 -17.50 17.30 -10.44
N LYS A 51 -16.37 17.96 -10.72
CA LYS A 51 -15.30 18.18 -9.72
C LYS A 51 -15.79 18.99 -8.52
N LEU A 52 -16.56 20.05 -8.74
CA LEU A 52 -17.14 20.87 -7.67
C LEU A 52 -18.12 20.05 -6.81
N ALA A 53 -18.97 19.22 -7.42
CA ALA A 53 -19.88 18.34 -6.70
C ALA A 53 -19.12 17.31 -5.85
N GLN A 54 -18.06 16.70 -6.41
CA GLN A 54 -17.20 15.77 -5.69
C GLN A 54 -16.51 16.45 -4.49
N GLN A 55 -15.93 17.63 -4.69
CA GLN A 55 -15.31 18.41 -3.62
C GLN A 55 -16.32 18.81 -2.53
N SER A 56 -17.54 19.17 -2.91
CA SER A 56 -18.60 19.52 -1.97
C SER A 56 -19.03 18.33 -1.12
N ALA A 57 -19.16 17.14 -1.74
CA ALA A 57 -19.46 15.92 -1.01
C ALA A 57 -18.34 15.56 -0.01
N VAL A 58 -17.08 15.64 -0.45
CA VAL A 58 -15.92 15.40 0.43
C VAL A 58 -15.91 16.39 1.59
N LEU A 59 -16.10 17.68 1.31
CA LEU A 59 -16.15 18.72 2.35
C LEU A 59 -17.23 18.42 3.39
N LEU A 60 -18.45 18.09 2.96
CA LEU A 60 -19.56 17.75 3.86
C LEU A 60 -19.24 16.52 4.73
N THR A 61 -18.66 15.47 4.13
CA THR A 61 -18.26 14.28 4.91
C THR A 61 -17.17 14.62 5.94
N SER A 62 -16.21 15.45 5.58
CA SER A 62 -15.14 15.88 6.49
C SER A 62 -15.67 16.76 7.62
N GLN A 63 -16.64 17.64 7.34
CA GLN A 63 -17.28 18.49 8.33
C GLN A 63 -18.11 17.67 9.33
N SER A 64 -18.83 16.65 8.86
CA SER A 64 -19.55 15.72 9.73
C SER A 64 -18.60 14.96 10.65
N GLN A 65 -17.46 14.48 10.13
CA GLN A 65 -16.45 13.79 10.94
C GLN A 65 -15.83 14.72 11.99
N LEU A 66 -15.57 15.98 11.63
CA LEU A 66 -15.07 16.98 12.59
C LEU A 66 -16.05 17.17 13.75
N GLN A 67 -17.34 17.34 13.46
CA GLN A 67 -18.38 17.49 14.49
C GLN A 67 -18.50 16.26 15.40
N GLU A 68 -18.39 15.06 14.83
CA GLU A 68 -18.39 13.81 15.61
C GLU A 68 -17.21 13.76 16.58
N VAL A 69 -16.00 14.06 16.09
CA VAL A 69 -14.78 14.09 16.92
C VAL A 69 -14.83 15.19 17.97
N GLU A 70 -15.38 16.37 17.66
CA GLU A 70 -15.59 17.45 18.64
C GLU A 70 -16.56 17.06 19.75
N ALA A 71 -17.64 16.36 19.40
CA ALA A 71 -18.60 15.82 20.36
C ALA A 71 -17.95 14.74 21.25
N GLU A 72 -17.18 13.82 20.68
CA GLU A 72 -16.42 12.83 21.43
C GLU A 72 -15.40 13.48 22.37
N ASN A 73 -14.66 14.49 21.92
CA ASN A 73 -13.70 15.23 22.74
C ASN A 73 -14.41 15.87 23.95
N SER A 74 -15.55 16.52 23.72
CA SER A 74 -16.36 17.12 24.78
C SER A 74 -16.86 16.07 25.79
N GLN A 75 -17.28 14.90 25.32
CA GLN A 75 -17.69 13.79 26.18
C GLN A 75 -16.52 13.23 27.01
N LEU A 76 -15.35 13.05 26.40
CA LEU A 76 -14.14 12.57 27.08
C LEU A 76 -13.66 13.57 28.13
N GLN A 77 -13.70 14.87 27.84
CA GLN A 77 -13.40 15.92 28.82
C GLN A 77 -14.34 15.86 30.02
N LEU A 78 -15.65 15.66 29.80
CA LEU A 78 -16.62 15.50 30.88
C LEU A 78 -16.30 14.25 31.73
N ARG A 79 -15.99 13.12 31.08
CA ARG A 79 -15.61 11.87 31.79
C ARG A 79 -14.34 12.05 32.62
N LEU A 80 -13.34 12.75 32.11
CA LEU A 80 -12.13 13.08 32.86
C LEU A 80 -12.43 13.97 34.08
N LYS A 81 -13.28 14.99 33.93
CA LYS A 81 -13.69 15.84 35.06
C LYS A 81 -14.39 15.04 36.15
N LYS A 82 -15.34 14.16 35.78
CA LYS A 82 -16.04 13.28 36.72
C LYS A 82 -15.08 12.35 37.47
N LEU A 83 -14.20 11.68 36.73
CA LEU A 83 -13.24 10.75 37.33
C LEU A 83 -12.24 11.48 38.26
N ASN A 84 -11.80 12.68 37.89
CA ASN A 84 -10.95 13.50 38.76
C ASN A 84 -11.67 13.89 40.06
N GLU A 85 -12.94 14.29 39.96
CA GLU A 85 -13.75 14.61 41.14
C GLU A 85 -13.96 13.39 42.05
N GLU A 86 -14.20 12.22 41.47
CA GLU A 86 -14.27 10.95 42.21
C GLU A 86 -12.95 10.64 42.94
N TYR A 87 -11.80 10.81 42.28
CA TYR A 87 -10.48 10.65 42.91
C TYR A 87 -10.25 11.66 44.04
N ARG A 88 -10.59 12.94 43.83
CA ARG A 88 -10.48 13.98 44.87
C ARG A 88 -11.37 13.68 46.06
N SER A 89 -12.62 13.30 45.81
CA SER A 89 -13.60 12.95 46.86
C SER A 89 -13.11 11.77 47.69
N ARG A 90 -12.59 10.73 47.03
CA ARG A 90 -12.05 9.54 47.69
C ARG A 90 -10.80 9.84 48.52
N LEU A 91 -9.88 10.66 48.00
CA LEU A 91 -8.71 11.12 48.75
C LEU A 91 -9.11 11.98 49.96
N ALA A 92 -10.07 12.89 49.79
CA ALA A 92 -10.58 13.72 50.87
C ALA A 92 -11.23 12.86 51.97
N GLN A 93 -12.00 11.84 51.59
CA GLN A 93 -12.57 10.89 52.55
C GLN A 93 -11.47 10.14 53.31
N TYR A 94 -10.43 9.66 52.63
CA TYR A 94 -9.31 8.98 53.30
C TYR A 94 -8.56 9.89 54.28
N ILE A 95 -8.35 11.15 53.92
CA ILE A 95 -7.73 12.14 54.83
C ILE A 95 -8.63 12.39 56.04
N LYS A 96 -9.94 12.53 55.81
CA LYS A 96 -10.93 12.72 56.87
C LYS A 96 -10.98 11.52 57.82
N ASP A 97 -11.03 10.31 57.30
CA ASP A 97 -11.06 9.08 58.09
C ASP A 97 -9.79 8.94 58.97
N VAL A 98 -8.62 9.33 58.43
CA VAL A 98 -7.36 9.36 59.19
C VAL A 98 -7.38 10.44 60.29
N ALA A 99 -7.93 11.63 60.00
CA ALA A 99 -8.08 12.69 60.99
C ALA A 99 -9.06 12.29 62.11
N ASP A 100 -10.23 11.76 61.76
CA ASP A 100 -11.25 11.29 62.70
C ASP A 100 -10.70 10.17 63.60
N TYR A 101 -9.84 9.29 63.08
CA TYR A 101 -9.13 8.28 63.87
C TYR A 101 -8.11 8.90 64.86
N MET A 102 -7.38 9.94 64.45
CA MET A 102 -6.42 10.63 65.31
C MET A 102 -7.13 11.43 66.43
N ASP A 103 -8.28 12.04 66.14
CA ASP A 103 -9.09 12.79 67.12
C ASP A 103 -9.84 11.85 68.09
N SER A 104 -10.29 10.69 67.62
CA SER A 104 -10.86 9.66 68.51
C SER A 104 -9.80 9.00 69.42
N LYS A 105 -8.51 9.09 69.07
CA LYS A 105 -7.40 8.69 69.96
C LYS A 105 -7.07 9.77 71.00
N SER A 106 -7.18 11.06 70.67
CA SER A 106 -6.86 12.17 71.58
C SER A 106 -7.94 12.38 72.67
N SER A 107 -9.19 12.01 72.40
CA SER A 107 -10.32 12.10 73.35
C SER A 107 -10.40 10.94 74.36
N ASN A 108 -9.71 9.81 74.13
CA ASN A 108 -9.75 8.60 74.96
C ASN A 108 -8.60 8.49 76.00
N VAL A 109 -7.98 9.61 76.38
CA VAL A 109 -6.74 9.66 77.20
C VAL A 109 -6.94 9.35 78.70
N THR A 110 -8.15 9.07 79.18
CA THR A 110 -8.42 8.83 80.62
C THR A 110 -8.66 7.35 80.99
N GLY A 111 -8.00 6.38 80.34
CA GLY A 111 -8.08 4.95 80.72
C GLY A 111 -6.98 4.07 80.12
N PRO A 112 -6.69 2.88 80.71
CA PRO A 112 -5.55 2.05 80.34
C PRO A 112 -5.63 1.60 78.86
N SER A 113 -4.52 1.79 78.17
CA SER A 113 -4.39 1.83 76.70
C SER A 113 -4.86 0.55 75.97
N LYS A 114 -5.90 0.66 75.13
CA LYS A 114 -6.36 -0.39 74.20
C LYS A 114 -5.56 -0.41 72.87
N ALA A 115 -4.25 -0.18 72.94
CA ALA A 115 -3.36 -0.05 71.79
C ALA A 115 -3.42 -1.17 70.70
N PRO A 116 -3.67 -2.47 71.02
CA PRO A 116 -3.71 -3.52 69.99
C PRO A 116 -4.96 -3.50 69.10
N ALA A 117 -6.11 -3.09 69.66
CA ALA A 117 -7.38 -3.06 68.93
C ALA A 117 -7.40 -1.90 67.91
N ASP A 118 -6.90 -0.73 68.31
CA ASP A 118 -6.86 0.46 67.47
C ASP A 118 -5.88 0.30 66.29
N HIS A 119 -4.72 -0.32 66.54
CA HIS A 119 -3.77 -0.69 65.48
C HIS A 119 -4.38 -1.68 64.46
N ALA A 120 -5.23 -2.60 64.91
CA ALA A 120 -5.92 -3.53 64.01
C ALA A 120 -6.96 -2.81 63.12
N HIS A 121 -7.62 -1.76 63.61
CA HIS A 121 -8.55 -0.96 62.80
C HIS A 121 -7.84 -0.14 61.71
N MET A 122 -6.74 0.55 62.06
CA MET A 122 -5.92 1.27 61.08
C MET A 122 -5.33 0.32 60.03
N LYS A 123 -4.84 -0.84 60.46
CA LYS A 123 -4.32 -1.87 59.55
C LYS A 123 -5.40 -2.34 58.56
N ARG A 124 -6.61 -2.67 59.03
CA ARG A 124 -7.73 -3.07 58.15
C ARG A 124 -8.11 -1.97 57.15
N PHE A 125 -8.07 -0.70 57.56
CA PHE A 125 -8.37 0.43 56.67
C PHE A 125 -7.33 0.56 55.56
N VAL A 126 -6.04 0.56 55.91
CA VAL A 126 -4.94 0.60 54.91
C VAL A 126 -5.00 -0.62 54.00
N ASP A 127 -5.28 -1.80 54.54
CA ASP A 127 -5.45 -3.02 53.76
C ASP A 127 -6.63 -2.92 52.78
N SER A 128 -7.75 -2.33 53.20
CA SER A 128 -8.92 -2.08 52.32
C SER A 128 -8.58 -1.08 51.22
N MET A 129 -7.93 0.04 51.55
CA MET A 129 -7.49 1.05 50.58
C MET A 129 -6.56 0.44 49.53
N LEU A 130 -5.53 -0.30 49.97
CA LEU A 130 -4.59 -0.97 49.07
C LEU A 130 -5.28 -2.02 48.19
N LYS A 131 -6.26 -2.75 48.74
CA LYS A 131 -7.04 -3.73 47.98
C LYS A 131 -7.85 -3.06 46.88
N GLU A 132 -8.52 -1.95 47.18
CA GLU A 132 -9.32 -1.22 46.20
C GLU A 132 -8.45 -0.53 45.13
N ILE A 133 -7.28 0.01 45.50
CA ILE A 133 -6.31 0.57 44.55
C ILE A 133 -5.85 -0.53 43.59
N ARG A 134 -5.46 -1.70 44.11
CA ARG A 134 -5.07 -2.86 43.29
C ARG A 134 -6.20 -3.32 42.37
N ALA A 135 -7.45 -3.35 42.87
CA ALA A 135 -8.60 -3.73 42.06
C ALA A 135 -8.89 -2.72 40.92
N SER A 136 -8.74 -1.41 41.20
CA SER A 136 -8.88 -0.36 40.20
C SER A 136 -7.83 -0.49 39.08
N TYR A 137 -6.56 -0.68 39.44
CA TYR A 137 -5.49 -0.91 38.47
C TYR A 137 -5.72 -2.17 37.63
N LYS A 138 -6.14 -3.28 38.25
CA LYS A 138 -6.50 -4.52 37.52
C LYS A 138 -7.64 -4.30 36.53
N SER A 139 -8.72 -3.64 36.95
CA SER A 139 -9.85 -3.32 36.05
C SER A 139 -9.41 -2.44 34.88
N ARG A 140 -8.56 -1.44 35.13
CA ARG A 140 -8.01 -0.58 34.08
C ARG A 140 -7.12 -1.35 33.11
N GLU A 141 -6.25 -2.22 33.62
CA GLU A 141 -5.40 -3.09 32.81
C GLU A 141 -6.24 -4.01 31.92
N GLU A 142 -7.29 -4.64 32.47
CA GLU A 142 -8.22 -5.47 31.73
C GLU A 142 -8.95 -4.70 30.63
N GLN A 143 -9.38 -3.46 30.90
CA GLN A 143 -9.99 -2.59 29.89
C GLN A 143 -9.01 -2.27 28.75
N LEU A 144 -7.76 -1.90 29.08
CA LEU A 144 -6.72 -1.60 28.08
C LEU A 144 -6.37 -2.85 27.26
N ALA A 145 -6.21 -4.01 27.90
CA ALA A 145 -5.99 -5.28 27.23
C ALA A 145 -7.19 -5.69 26.36
N GLY A 146 -8.42 -5.40 26.80
CA GLY A 146 -9.65 -5.59 26.03
C GLY A 146 -9.68 -4.71 24.78
N ALA A 147 -9.39 -3.42 24.92
CA ALA A 147 -9.32 -2.48 23.82
C ALA A 147 -8.24 -2.87 22.80
N ALA A 148 -7.03 -3.21 23.27
CA ALA A 148 -5.93 -3.68 22.42
C ALA A 148 -6.31 -4.94 21.63
N ARG A 149 -6.93 -5.94 22.29
CA ARG A 149 -7.48 -7.13 21.62
C ARG A 149 -8.56 -6.77 20.59
N GLY A 150 -9.42 -5.81 20.90
CA GLY A 150 -10.45 -5.28 19.99
C GLY A 150 -9.87 -4.60 18.75
N TYR A 151 -8.84 -3.74 18.92
CA TYR A 151 -8.13 -3.12 17.80
C TYR A 151 -7.44 -4.17 16.93
N LYS A 152 -6.75 -5.14 17.53
CA LYS A 152 -6.13 -6.27 16.80
C LYS A 152 -7.16 -7.06 15.99
N LYS A 153 -8.34 -7.31 16.54
CA LYS A 153 -9.44 -7.99 15.82
C LYS A 153 -9.97 -7.16 14.65
N ARG A 154 -10.23 -5.86 14.87
CA ARG A 154 -10.67 -4.94 13.81
C ARG A 154 -9.65 -4.84 12.69
N MET A 155 -8.37 -4.76 13.04
CA MET A 155 -7.27 -4.70 12.08
C MET A 155 -7.21 -5.96 11.22
N LYS A 156 -7.28 -7.16 11.83
CA LYS A 156 -7.38 -8.42 11.09
C LYS A 156 -8.58 -8.47 10.14
N ASN A 157 -9.74 -7.94 10.56
CA ASN A 157 -10.92 -7.88 9.70
C ASN A 157 -10.74 -6.91 8.52
N LEU A 158 -10.06 -5.78 8.73
CA LEU A 158 -9.75 -4.84 7.66
C LEU A 158 -8.82 -5.46 6.62
N VAL A 159 -7.78 -6.17 7.06
CA VAL A 159 -6.87 -6.92 6.17
C VAL A 159 -7.65 -7.93 5.32
N LYS A 160 -8.54 -8.71 5.92
CA LYS A 160 -9.39 -9.66 5.16
C LYS A 160 -10.28 -8.97 4.13
N LYS A 161 -10.87 -7.82 4.47
CA LYS A 161 -11.67 -7.04 3.52
C LYS A 161 -10.80 -6.50 2.37
N HIS A 162 -9.59 -6.05 2.67
CA HIS A 162 -8.61 -5.60 1.69
C HIS A 162 -8.21 -6.73 0.73
N GLU A 163 -7.93 -7.92 1.25
CA GLU A 163 -7.64 -9.12 0.44
C GLU A 163 -8.81 -9.45 -0.50
N ASN A 164 -10.05 -9.46 0.01
CA ASN A 164 -11.23 -9.70 -0.81
C ASN A 164 -11.41 -8.64 -1.91
N LEU A 165 -11.15 -7.38 -1.58
CA LEU A 165 -11.23 -6.28 -2.55
C LEU A 165 -10.15 -6.42 -3.63
N LEU A 166 -8.93 -6.81 -3.27
CA LEU A 166 -7.87 -7.08 -4.24
C LEU A 166 -8.23 -8.22 -5.19
N ILE A 167 -8.85 -9.28 -4.68
CA ILE A 167 -9.34 -10.39 -5.52
C ILE A 167 -10.40 -9.89 -6.51
N ALA A 168 -11.38 -9.12 -6.04
CA ALA A 168 -12.43 -8.56 -6.89
C ALA A 168 -11.86 -7.60 -7.95
N TYR A 169 -10.90 -6.77 -7.54
CA TYR A 169 -10.19 -5.85 -8.43
C TYR A 169 -9.38 -6.59 -9.51
N GLY A 170 -8.65 -7.64 -9.12
CA GLY A 170 -7.91 -8.49 -10.05
C GLY A 170 -8.83 -9.15 -11.08
N LEU A 171 -9.98 -9.67 -10.63
CA LEU A 171 -10.99 -10.24 -11.53
C LEU A 171 -11.53 -9.19 -12.50
N GLN A 172 -11.84 -7.99 -12.02
CA GLN A 172 -12.33 -6.90 -12.86
C GLN A 172 -11.29 -6.47 -13.89
N ARG A 173 -10.00 -6.38 -13.51
CA ARG A 173 -8.90 -6.10 -14.44
C ARG A 173 -8.80 -7.13 -15.54
N GLU A 174 -8.86 -8.40 -15.19
CA GLU A 174 -8.78 -9.49 -16.16
C GLU A 174 -9.97 -9.47 -17.11
N GLN A 175 -11.18 -9.22 -16.59
CA GLN A 175 -12.36 -9.02 -17.42
C GLN A 175 -12.17 -7.87 -18.41
N ILE A 176 -11.71 -6.70 -17.96
CA ILE A 176 -11.44 -5.54 -18.85
C ILE A 176 -10.37 -5.89 -19.89
N ARG A 177 -9.32 -6.61 -19.50
CA ARG A 177 -8.26 -7.05 -20.43
C ARG A 177 -8.79 -8.03 -21.48
N SER A 178 -9.70 -8.92 -21.09
CA SER A 178 -10.28 -9.93 -21.99
C SER A 178 -11.35 -9.37 -22.93
N LEU A 179 -12.14 -8.38 -22.47
CA LEU A 179 -13.27 -7.80 -23.21
C LEU A 179 -12.88 -6.51 -23.95
N GLY A 180 -11.83 -5.83 -23.50
CA GLY A 180 -11.38 -4.54 -24.01
C GLY A 180 -10.42 -4.67 -25.20
N SER A 181 -10.48 -3.68 -26.10
CA SER A 181 -9.48 -3.49 -27.14
C SER A 181 -8.12 -3.13 -26.51
N SER A 182 -7.02 -3.24 -27.27
CA SER A 182 -5.65 -2.96 -26.80
C SER A 182 -5.41 -1.53 -26.27
N THR A 183 -6.40 -0.65 -26.36
CA THR A 183 -6.38 0.75 -25.93
C THR A 183 -7.00 1.00 -24.55
N THR A 184 -7.65 0.00 -23.93
CA THR A 184 -8.31 0.17 -22.62
C THR A 184 -7.33 0.04 -21.47
N ASP A 185 -7.07 1.13 -20.75
CA ASP A 185 -6.26 1.12 -19.53
C ASP A 185 -6.99 0.32 -18.44
N CYS A 186 -6.36 -0.78 -18.01
CA CYS A 186 -6.89 -1.59 -16.91
C CYS A 186 -6.62 -0.93 -15.55
N GLY A 187 -5.73 0.07 -15.44
CA GLY A 187 -5.30 0.86 -14.28
C GLY A 187 -3.98 0.37 -13.60
N PRO A 188 -3.71 0.73 -12.32
CA PRO A 188 -2.55 0.27 -11.53
C PRO A 188 -2.56 -1.22 -11.12
N ALA A 189 -1.41 -1.89 -11.19
CA ALA A 189 -1.27 -3.29 -10.76
C ALA A 189 -1.59 -3.54 -9.28
N GLU A 190 -2.07 -4.74 -8.93
CA GLU A 190 -2.42 -5.15 -7.55
C GLU A 190 -1.27 -4.98 -6.55
N LEU A 191 -0.03 -5.10 -7.03
CA LEU A 191 1.19 -4.87 -6.27
C LEU A 191 1.25 -3.48 -5.63
N HIS A 192 0.67 -2.45 -6.25
CA HIS A 192 0.64 -1.09 -5.69
C HIS A 192 -0.23 -0.97 -4.43
N PHE A 193 -1.06 -1.97 -4.15
CA PHE A 193 -1.96 -2.00 -3.02
C PHE A 193 -1.53 -3.02 -1.95
N SER A 194 -0.33 -3.58 -2.04
CA SER A 194 0.16 -4.51 -1.02
C SER A 194 0.34 -3.81 0.33
N ILE A 195 -0.16 -4.42 1.40
CA ILE A 195 0.09 -3.95 2.77
C ILE A 195 1.55 -4.25 3.11
N THR A 196 2.32 -3.25 3.55
CA THR A 196 3.75 -3.39 3.92
C THR A 196 3.94 -3.67 5.42
N ASP A 197 2.90 -3.48 6.24
CA ASP A 197 2.99 -3.57 7.70
C ASP A 197 3.29 -5.01 8.18
N PRO A 198 4.45 -5.25 8.80
CA PRO A 198 4.88 -6.59 9.23
C PRO A 198 3.98 -7.20 10.32
N GLU A 199 3.28 -6.41 11.12
CA GLU A 199 2.35 -6.93 12.14
C GLU A 199 1.06 -7.50 11.55
N LEU A 200 0.74 -7.07 10.33
CA LEU A 200 -0.49 -7.43 9.62
C LEU A 200 -0.28 -8.56 8.62
N LEU A 201 0.95 -8.70 8.13
CA LEU A 201 1.31 -9.72 7.15
C LEU A 201 1.56 -11.07 7.80
N THR A 202 0.76 -12.06 7.41
CA THR A 202 1.12 -13.46 7.64
C THR A 202 2.33 -13.84 6.78
N ASN A 203 3.09 -14.85 7.18
CA ASN A 203 4.27 -15.29 6.43
C ASN A 203 3.93 -15.62 4.97
N THR A 204 2.77 -16.24 4.74
CA THR A 204 2.24 -16.55 3.42
C THR A 204 1.93 -15.30 2.59
N THR A 205 1.40 -14.23 3.20
CA THR A 205 1.15 -12.96 2.48
C THR A 205 2.46 -12.27 2.08
N ARG A 206 3.49 -12.36 2.94
CA ARG A 206 4.84 -11.84 2.65
C ARG A 206 5.48 -12.57 1.48
N GLU A 207 5.42 -13.89 1.47
CA GLU A 207 5.93 -14.72 0.37
C GLU A 207 5.16 -14.44 -0.94
N LEU A 208 3.84 -14.29 -0.88
CA LEU A 208 3.04 -13.91 -2.04
C LEU A 208 3.45 -12.55 -2.62
N ASN A 209 3.71 -11.55 -1.77
CA ASN A 209 4.15 -10.24 -2.24
C ASN A 209 5.52 -10.33 -2.92
N ARG A 210 6.46 -11.06 -2.32
CA ARG A 210 7.78 -11.32 -2.92
C ARG A 210 7.66 -12.01 -4.29
N LEU A 211 6.83 -13.04 -4.39
CA LEU A 211 6.60 -13.77 -5.65
C LEU A 211 5.98 -12.86 -6.72
N ARG A 212 5.08 -11.96 -6.33
CA ARG A 212 4.49 -10.99 -7.27
C ARG A 212 5.53 -10.00 -7.78
N GLU A 213 6.44 -9.51 -6.93
CA GLU A 213 7.55 -8.65 -7.35
C GLU A 213 8.51 -9.37 -8.29
N GLU A 214 8.89 -10.61 -7.97
CA GLU A 214 9.72 -11.46 -8.82
C GLU A 214 9.05 -11.71 -10.18
N LYS A 215 7.74 -12.00 -10.19
CA LYS A 215 6.94 -12.12 -11.42
C LYS A 215 7.00 -10.83 -12.26
N ALA A 216 6.77 -9.66 -11.66
CA ALA A 216 6.79 -8.39 -12.38
C ALA A 216 8.17 -8.09 -12.99
N LYS A 217 9.26 -8.42 -12.27
CA LYS A 217 10.63 -8.30 -12.79
C LYS A 217 10.85 -9.20 -14.01
N LEU A 218 10.41 -10.45 -13.94
CA LEU A 218 10.51 -11.41 -15.05
C LEU A 218 9.66 -10.97 -16.27
N GLU A 219 8.46 -10.44 -16.05
CA GLU A 219 7.62 -9.91 -17.13
C GLU A 219 8.26 -8.72 -17.84
N MET A 220 8.91 -7.81 -17.10
CA MET A 220 9.69 -6.71 -17.70
C MET A 220 10.88 -7.24 -18.52
N GLN A 221 11.63 -8.21 -18.00
CA GLN A 221 12.74 -8.84 -18.72
C GLN A 221 12.28 -9.52 -20.01
N LEU A 222 11.16 -10.24 -19.97
CA LEU A 222 10.56 -10.84 -21.17
C LEU A 222 10.16 -9.79 -22.20
N HIS A 223 9.58 -8.68 -21.76
CA HIS A 223 9.19 -7.60 -22.67
C HIS A 223 10.40 -6.91 -23.32
N GLU A 224 11.48 -6.69 -22.56
CA GLU A 224 12.77 -6.22 -23.08
C GLU A 224 13.34 -7.20 -24.12
N LEU A 225 13.41 -8.49 -23.79
CA LEU A 225 13.89 -9.53 -24.71
C LEU A 225 13.03 -9.61 -25.98
N GLN A 226 11.70 -9.50 -25.86
CA GLN A 226 10.81 -9.44 -27.02
C GLN A 226 11.08 -8.23 -27.91
N LYS A 227 11.41 -7.06 -27.34
CA LYS A 227 11.82 -5.89 -28.13
C LYS A 227 13.15 -6.11 -28.83
N VAL A 228 14.13 -6.71 -28.16
CA VAL A 228 15.42 -7.06 -28.76
C VAL A 228 15.24 -8.05 -29.91
N VAL A 229 14.43 -9.10 -29.71
CA VAL A 229 14.12 -10.09 -30.75
C VAL A 229 13.33 -9.47 -31.90
N ALA A 230 12.36 -8.59 -31.63
CA ALA A 230 11.64 -7.87 -32.68
C ALA A 230 12.56 -6.91 -33.46
N GLY A 231 13.49 -6.24 -32.78
CA GLY A 231 14.52 -5.39 -33.40
C GLY A 231 15.49 -6.19 -34.28
N LEU A 232 15.92 -7.36 -33.81
CA LEU A 232 16.71 -8.30 -34.61
C LEU A 232 15.90 -8.83 -35.79
N LEU A 233 14.66 -9.27 -35.61
CA LEU A 233 13.82 -9.72 -36.74
C LEU A 233 13.56 -8.60 -37.76
N ALA A 234 13.44 -7.34 -37.34
CA ALA A 234 13.35 -6.20 -38.24
C ALA A 234 14.68 -5.89 -38.96
N PHE A 235 15.82 -6.08 -38.28
CA PHE A 235 17.15 -5.98 -38.87
C PHE A 235 17.41 -7.07 -39.92
N TRP A 236 16.89 -8.28 -39.70
CA TRP A 236 17.00 -9.41 -40.63
C TRP A 236 15.89 -9.41 -41.70
N GLY A 237 14.74 -8.80 -41.43
CA GLY A 237 13.58 -8.68 -42.33
C GLY A 237 13.66 -7.55 -43.36
N GLY A 238 14.67 -6.69 -43.27
CA GLY A 238 14.99 -5.68 -44.30
C GLY A 238 15.67 -6.25 -45.54
N GLU A 239 16.12 -7.51 -45.50
CA GLU A 239 16.74 -8.21 -46.63
C GLU A 239 16.03 -9.53 -46.91
N THR A 240 14.78 -9.44 -47.37
CA THR A 240 14.08 -10.56 -48.05
C THR A 240 14.68 -10.87 -49.43
N GLY A 241 16.01 -10.88 -49.51
CA GLY A 241 16.82 -11.28 -50.66
C GLY A 241 17.99 -12.20 -50.30
N ALA A 242 18.26 -12.48 -49.01
CA ALA A 242 19.48 -13.18 -48.59
C ALA A 242 19.26 -14.45 -47.74
N VAL A 243 18.08 -15.09 -47.80
CA VAL A 243 17.88 -16.44 -47.20
C VAL A 243 18.76 -17.51 -47.89
N GLY A 244 19.44 -17.18 -49.00
CA GLY A 244 20.37 -18.06 -49.70
C GLY A 244 21.84 -17.96 -49.30
N ARG A 245 22.26 -17.12 -48.35
CA ARG A 245 23.70 -16.92 -48.10
C ARG A 245 24.09 -16.62 -46.64
N LEU A 246 23.66 -17.46 -45.70
CA LEU A 246 24.51 -17.71 -44.52
C LEU A 246 25.71 -18.53 -45.01
N GLY A 247 26.72 -17.83 -45.53
CA GLY A 247 27.98 -18.43 -45.95
C GLY A 247 28.60 -19.26 -44.83
N GLU A 248 29.45 -20.22 -45.19
CA GLU A 248 30.18 -21.09 -44.25
C GLU A 248 30.76 -20.35 -43.03
N GLU A 249 31.18 -19.09 -43.22
CA GLU A 249 31.70 -18.19 -42.20
C GLU A 249 30.67 -17.82 -41.11
N GLY A 250 29.41 -17.60 -41.47
CA GLY A 250 28.35 -17.31 -40.48
C GLY A 250 28.02 -18.52 -39.60
N TRP A 251 28.00 -19.72 -40.20
CA TRP A 251 27.86 -20.96 -39.45
C TRP A 251 29.11 -21.32 -38.64
N ALA A 252 30.30 -20.92 -39.11
CA ALA A 252 31.54 -21.07 -38.34
C ALA A 252 31.53 -20.17 -37.09
N GLU A 253 31.02 -18.94 -37.20
CA GLU A 253 30.90 -18.00 -36.08
C GLU A 253 29.89 -18.49 -35.03
N VAL A 254 28.72 -19.00 -35.45
CA VAL A 254 27.74 -19.59 -34.51
C VAL A 254 28.33 -20.81 -33.80
N ARG A 255 29.05 -21.69 -34.51
CA ARG A 255 29.75 -22.84 -33.89
C ARG A 255 30.90 -22.42 -32.98
N LYS A 256 31.51 -21.26 -33.22
CA LYS A 256 32.55 -20.69 -32.37
C LYS A 256 31.94 -20.14 -31.09
N GLN A 257 30.89 -19.31 -31.20
CA GLN A 257 30.15 -18.78 -30.05
C GLN A 257 29.57 -19.88 -29.16
N LEU A 258 29.03 -20.95 -29.76
CA LEU A 258 28.52 -22.07 -28.98
C LEU A 258 29.63 -22.81 -28.23
N ARG A 259 30.81 -22.96 -28.83
CA ARG A 259 31.98 -23.55 -28.18
C ARG A 259 32.51 -22.65 -27.06
N GLU A 260 32.60 -21.34 -27.30
CA GLU A 260 33.02 -20.37 -26.30
C GLU A 260 32.05 -20.35 -25.12
N PHE A 261 30.74 -20.28 -25.36
CA PHE A 261 29.74 -20.35 -24.29
C PHE A 261 29.82 -21.66 -23.50
N THR A 262 29.99 -22.79 -24.19
CA THR A 262 30.13 -24.10 -23.53
C THR A 262 31.40 -24.13 -22.69
N HIS A 263 32.51 -23.57 -23.19
CA HIS A 263 33.78 -23.55 -22.48
C HIS A 263 33.75 -22.63 -21.26
N THR A 264 33.22 -21.42 -21.38
CA THR A 264 33.10 -20.48 -20.25
C THR A 264 32.18 -21.03 -19.17
N THR A 265 31.04 -21.60 -19.56
CA THR A 265 30.10 -22.22 -18.60
C THR A 265 30.75 -23.42 -17.89
N GLN A 266 31.54 -24.22 -18.62
CA GLN A 266 32.29 -25.33 -18.05
C GLN A 266 33.35 -24.85 -17.05
N GLU A 267 34.11 -23.82 -17.39
CA GLU A 267 35.14 -23.23 -16.52
C GLU A 267 34.53 -22.66 -15.23
N ASP A 268 33.42 -21.93 -15.34
CA ASP A 268 32.71 -21.37 -14.18
C ASP A 268 32.24 -22.49 -13.24
N LEU A 269 31.66 -23.56 -13.78
CA LEU A 269 31.21 -24.72 -12.99
C LEU A 269 32.37 -25.48 -12.35
N GLU A 270 33.51 -25.62 -13.03
CA GLU A 270 34.71 -26.23 -12.47
C GLU A 270 35.31 -25.37 -11.36
N GLN A 271 35.29 -24.05 -11.51
CA GLN A 271 35.71 -23.11 -10.48
C GLN A 271 34.80 -23.18 -9.25
N GLU A 272 33.47 -23.15 -9.42
CA GLU A 272 32.53 -23.32 -8.31
C GLU A 272 32.72 -24.67 -7.62
N ARG A 273 32.87 -25.76 -8.38
CA ARG A 273 33.14 -27.09 -7.83
C ARG A 273 34.42 -27.10 -7.00
N SER A 274 35.50 -26.45 -7.46
CA SER A 274 36.77 -26.37 -6.73
C SER A 274 36.64 -25.57 -5.42
N GLN A 275 35.87 -24.49 -5.42
CA GLN A 275 35.60 -23.68 -4.23
C GLN A 275 34.76 -24.46 -3.20
N LEU A 276 33.72 -25.16 -3.67
CA LEU A 276 32.89 -25.99 -2.82
C LEU A 276 33.67 -27.15 -2.20
N LEU A 277 34.54 -27.80 -2.98
CA LEU A 277 35.41 -28.86 -2.46
C LEU A 277 36.36 -28.32 -1.37
N THR A 278 37.02 -27.18 -1.62
CA THR A 278 37.89 -26.55 -0.61
C THR A 278 37.12 -26.22 0.67
N ARG A 279 35.90 -25.67 0.54
CA ARG A 279 35.05 -25.34 1.69
C ARG A 279 34.58 -26.60 2.44
N ALA A 280 34.27 -27.67 1.73
CA ALA A 280 33.88 -28.94 2.32
C ALA A 280 35.05 -29.55 3.13
N VAL A 281 36.26 -29.56 2.56
CA VAL A 281 37.47 -30.03 3.26
C VAL A 281 37.74 -29.23 4.53
N MET A 282 37.68 -27.89 4.47
CA MET A 282 37.85 -27.06 5.67
C MET A 282 36.78 -27.34 6.74
N ALA A 283 35.53 -27.60 6.33
CA ALA A 283 34.47 -27.95 7.26
C ALA A 283 34.70 -29.34 7.89
N GLU A 284 35.19 -30.31 7.12
CA GLU A 284 35.56 -31.65 7.63
C GLU A 284 36.74 -31.57 8.62
N GLU A 285 37.75 -30.74 8.35
CA GLU A 285 38.85 -30.46 9.27
C GLU A 285 38.34 -29.82 10.57
N GLN A 286 37.49 -28.79 10.49
CA GLN A 286 36.90 -28.16 11.67
C GLN A 286 36.09 -29.15 12.53
N VAL A 287 35.32 -30.03 11.89
CA VAL A 287 34.57 -31.07 12.61
C VAL A 287 35.53 -32.06 13.26
N SER A 288 36.63 -32.43 12.59
CA SER A 288 37.66 -33.32 13.14
C SER A 288 38.39 -32.69 14.33
N GLU A 289 38.73 -31.41 14.27
CA GLU A 289 39.31 -30.65 15.39
C GLU A 289 38.37 -30.58 16.59
N LEU A 290 37.08 -30.32 16.35
CA LEU A 290 36.06 -30.32 17.40
C LEU A 290 35.89 -31.72 18.02
N GLN A 291 35.91 -32.77 17.21
CA GLN A 291 35.85 -34.15 17.68
C GLN A 291 37.09 -34.49 18.51
N GLU A 292 38.29 -34.13 18.07
CA GLU A 292 39.53 -34.33 18.82
C GLU A 292 39.53 -33.55 20.15
N TYR A 293 38.97 -32.33 20.15
CA TYR A 293 38.79 -31.55 21.37
C TYR A 293 37.84 -32.25 22.35
N ILE A 294 36.71 -32.77 21.86
CA ILE A 294 35.77 -33.57 22.65
C ILE A 294 36.48 -34.81 23.22
N ASP A 295 37.21 -35.56 22.40
CA ASP A 295 37.88 -36.78 22.83
C ASP A 295 39.01 -36.51 23.84
N LYS A 296 39.71 -35.38 23.73
CA LYS A 296 40.78 -35.00 24.68
C LYS A 296 40.27 -34.39 25.99
N HIS A 297 39.19 -33.61 25.93
CA HIS A 297 38.77 -32.77 27.06
C HIS A 297 37.44 -33.15 27.69
N LEU A 298 36.57 -33.84 26.94
CA LEU A 298 35.20 -34.16 27.37
C LEU A 298 34.95 -35.66 27.50
N ALA A 299 35.73 -36.53 26.85
CA ALA A 299 35.69 -37.96 27.08
C ALA A 299 36.51 -38.34 28.35
N ARG A 300 35.85 -38.24 29.51
CA ARG A 300 36.19 -38.97 30.73
C ARG A 300 34.98 -39.78 31.18
#